data_AF-A0A957AL54-F1
#
_entry.id   AF-A0A957AL54-F1
#
_cell.length_a   1.000
_cell.length_b   1.000
_cell.length_c   1.000
_cell.angle_alpha   90.00
_cell.angle_beta   90.00
_cell.angle_gamma   90.00
#
_symmetry.space_group_name_H-M   'P 1'
#
loop_
_entity.id
_entity.type
_entity.pdbx_description
1 polymer ?
#
loop_
_entity_poly.entity_id
_entity_poly.type
_entity_poly.pdbx_seq_one_letter_code
_entity_poly.pdbx_strand_id
1 'polypeptide(L)'
;MDAADEAEPAERSYFSSDESREAVGALEATARFLALVLEDQSMWRWVIIAAHGAVQGFMVCALAGSSGLGAYDEASRKRRLTAQRAHREAVRTGDAQAAHEAEQAFLFGPVRLANFGELYGHIKTRDWPMYQYGNTNFYEATDAQDRCITDLNDVRNEFIHFQPIIRGFILRQLPAMTAAGLDVVQFLLRDSNNILWAHEGEPLHDRAEAALADARQQLATINERYAGLYPPAEPLCGWALAD
;
A
#
# COMPACT_ATOMS: atom_id res chain seq x y z
N MET A 1 -27.89 -14.21 40.35
CA MET A 1 -27.20 -14.99 39.29
C MET A 1 -27.74 -14.42 38.00
N ASP A 2 -27.22 -13.25 37.64
CA ASP A 2 -27.66 -12.50 36.47
C ASP A 2 -26.99 -13.12 35.25
N ALA A 3 -27.80 -13.77 34.43
CA ALA A 3 -27.43 -14.08 33.05
C ALA A 3 -27.38 -12.74 32.32
N ALA A 4 -26.17 -12.24 32.08
CA ALA A 4 -25.95 -11.16 31.14
C ALA A 4 -26.43 -11.65 29.78
N ASP A 5 -27.47 -10.99 29.30
CA ASP A 5 -28.05 -11.11 27.97
C ASP A 5 -26.96 -10.73 26.96
N GLU A 6 -26.33 -11.73 26.34
CA GLU A 6 -25.42 -11.55 25.21
C GLU A 6 -26.28 -11.12 24.01
N ALA A 7 -26.57 -9.82 23.93
CA ALA A 7 -27.23 -9.23 22.78
C ALA A 7 -26.41 -9.55 21.52
N GLU A 8 -27.01 -10.29 20.58
CA GLU A 8 -26.42 -10.56 19.29
C GLU A 8 -25.98 -9.24 18.62
N PRO A 9 -24.78 -9.18 18.01
CA PRO A 9 -24.31 -7.96 17.40
C PRO A 9 -25.24 -7.57 16.26
N ALA A 10 -25.89 -6.41 16.40
CA ALA A 10 -26.78 -5.85 15.40
C ALA A 10 -26.09 -5.85 14.01
N GLU A 11 -26.78 -6.42 13.03
CA GLU A 11 -26.32 -6.52 11.64
C GLU A 11 -25.86 -5.12 11.15
N ARG A 12 -24.58 -4.99 10.78
CA ARG A 12 -24.02 -3.69 10.34
C ARG A 12 -24.69 -3.29 9.03
N SER A 13 -25.47 -2.21 9.05
CA SER A 13 -26.23 -1.69 7.89
C SER A 13 -25.39 -0.90 6.88
N TYR A 14 -24.08 -0.76 7.12
CA TYR A 14 -23.17 0.00 6.26
C TYR A 14 -21.80 -0.67 6.16
N PHE A 15 -21.15 -0.50 5.00
CA PHE A 15 -19.75 -0.84 4.79
C PHE A 15 -18.88 0.35 5.20
N SER A 16 -17.88 0.10 6.05
CA SER A 16 -16.89 1.09 6.46
C SER A 16 -15.49 0.57 6.13
N SER A 17 -14.63 1.45 5.63
CA SER A 17 -13.23 1.13 5.38
C SER A 17 -12.33 2.34 5.56
N ASP A 18 -11.03 2.06 5.67
CA ASP A 18 -9.93 3.02 5.82
C ASP A 18 -8.67 2.45 5.16
N GLU A 19 -7.61 3.25 5.10
CA GLU A 19 -6.36 2.88 4.46
C GLU A 19 -5.74 1.59 4.99
N SER A 20 -5.88 1.29 6.30
CA SER A 20 -5.31 0.09 6.91
C SER A 20 -6.13 -1.14 6.53
N ARG A 21 -7.46 -1.06 6.60
CA ARG A 21 -8.36 -2.15 6.16
C ARG A 21 -8.22 -2.45 4.68
N GLU A 22 -8.11 -1.42 3.84
CA GLU A 22 -7.89 -1.57 2.40
C GLU A 22 -6.50 -2.16 2.09
N ALA A 23 -5.45 -1.74 2.80
CA ALA A 23 -4.10 -2.30 2.61
C ALA A 23 -4.05 -3.79 2.95
N VAL A 24 -4.61 -4.18 4.10
CA VAL A 24 -4.68 -5.59 4.52
C VAL A 24 -5.57 -6.40 3.60
N GLY A 25 -6.76 -5.87 3.26
CA GLY A 25 -7.68 -6.54 2.33
C GLY A 25 -7.08 -6.76 0.94
N ALA A 26 -6.30 -5.81 0.43
CA ALA A 26 -5.58 -5.96 -0.82
C ALA A 26 -4.46 -7.03 -0.76
N LEU A 27 -3.78 -7.15 0.39
CA LEU A 27 -2.79 -8.20 0.60
C LEU A 27 -3.44 -9.59 0.71
N GLU A 28 -4.55 -9.70 1.43
CA GLU A 28 -5.38 -10.92 1.49
C GLU A 28 -5.90 -11.32 0.10
N ALA A 29 -6.36 -10.34 -0.68
CA ALA A 29 -6.77 -10.56 -2.06
C ALA A 29 -5.60 -11.03 -2.94
N THR A 30 -4.39 -10.49 -2.75
CA THR A 30 -3.18 -10.94 -3.44
C THR A 30 -2.92 -12.42 -3.17
N ALA A 31 -2.92 -12.84 -1.91
CA ALA A 31 -2.75 -14.24 -1.52
C ALA A 31 -3.82 -15.15 -2.12
N ARG A 32 -5.09 -14.71 -2.06
CA ARG A 32 -6.23 -15.45 -2.62
C ARG A 32 -6.11 -15.64 -4.14
N PHE A 33 -5.77 -14.60 -4.89
CA PHE A 33 -5.64 -14.71 -6.34
C PHE A 33 -4.42 -15.53 -6.76
N LEU A 34 -3.31 -15.45 -6.01
CA LEU A 34 -2.16 -16.31 -6.24
C LEU A 34 -2.51 -17.80 -6.14
N ALA A 35 -3.32 -18.19 -5.14
CA ALA A 35 -3.78 -19.57 -5.02
C ALA A 35 -4.59 -20.06 -6.24
N LEU A 36 -5.23 -19.15 -6.98
CA LEU A 36 -6.03 -19.47 -8.16
C LEU A 36 -5.23 -19.45 -9.48
N VAL A 37 -4.02 -18.87 -9.50
CA VAL A 37 -3.21 -18.71 -10.74
C VAL A 37 -2.86 -20.05 -11.40
N LEU A 38 -2.67 -21.11 -10.60
CA LEU A 38 -2.32 -22.43 -11.13
C LEU A 38 -3.50 -23.12 -11.83
N GLU A 39 -4.73 -22.77 -11.45
CA GLU A 39 -5.96 -23.25 -12.09
C GLU A 39 -6.35 -22.36 -13.28
N ASP A 40 -6.20 -21.05 -13.12
CA ASP A 40 -6.49 -20.05 -14.14
C ASP A 40 -5.41 -18.95 -14.18
N GLN A 41 -4.56 -18.99 -15.20
CA GLN A 41 -3.53 -17.98 -15.42
C GLN A 41 -4.09 -16.57 -15.63
N SER A 42 -5.37 -16.44 -16.03
CA SER A 42 -6.02 -15.15 -16.18
C SER A 42 -6.14 -14.38 -14.86
N MET A 43 -6.01 -15.08 -13.71
CA MET A 43 -5.99 -14.51 -12.36
C MET A 43 -4.78 -13.62 -12.10
N TRP A 44 -3.70 -13.72 -12.89
CA TRP A 44 -2.57 -12.81 -12.76
C TRP A 44 -2.94 -11.34 -12.86
N ARG A 45 -3.98 -10.99 -13.65
CA ARG A 45 -4.47 -9.61 -13.71
C ARG A 45 -4.90 -9.12 -12.32
N TRP A 46 -5.57 -9.98 -11.56
CA TRP A 46 -6.10 -9.67 -10.24
C TRP A 46 -5.01 -9.73 -9.18
N VAL A 47 -4.03 -10.63 -9.32
CA VAL A 47 -2.80 -10.61 -8.51
C VAL A 47 -2.08 -9.28 -8.65
N ILE A 48 -1.83 -8.81 -9.88
CA ILE A 48 -1.11 -7.55 -10.11
C ILE A 48 -1.88 -6.34 -9.57
N ILE A 49 -3.19 -6.27 -9.81
CA ILE A 49 -4.03 -5.19 -9.28
C ILE A 49 -4.03 -5.20 -7.74
N ALA A 50 -4.22 -6.37 -7.13
CA ALA A 50 -4.27 -6.51 -5.68
C ALA A 50 -2.90 -6.23 -5.03
N ALA A 51 -1.81 -6.75 -5.61
CA ALA A 51 -0.46 -6.55 -5.10
C ALA A 51 -0.06 -5.07 -5.17
N HIS A 52 -0.36 -4.40 -6.28
CA HIS A 52 -0.16 -2.94 -6.39
C HIS A 52 -0.97 -2.18 -5.34
N GLY A 53 -2.25 -2.55 -5.17
CA GLY A 53 -3.12 -1.96 -4.14
C GLY A 53 -2.57 -2.14 -2.73
N ALA A 54 -2.06 -3.34 -2.41
CA ALA A 54 -1.43 -3.63 -1.13
C ALA A 54 -0.19 -2.75 -0.93
N VAL A 55 0.75 -2.76 -1.88
CA VAL A 55 1.97 -1.94 -1.82
C VAL A 55 1.62 -0.47 -1.62
N GLN A 56 0.69 0.08 -2.41
CA GLN A 56 0.24 1.46 -2.27
C GLN A 56 -0.39 1.72 -0.88
N GLY A 57 -1.28 0.85 -0.43
CA GLY A 57 -1.96 0.98 0.86
C GLY A 57 -0.97 0.97 2.04
N PHE A 58 -0.01 0.05 2.04
CA PHE A 58 1.04 -0.02 3.07
C PHE A 58 1.96 1.21 3.03
N MET A 59 2.31 1.73 1.85
CA MET A 59 3.06 3.00 1.73
C MET A 59 2.27 4.17 2.32
N VAL A 60 0.97 4.24 2.05
CA VAL A 60 0.09 5.26 2.63
C VAL A 60 0.04 5.14 4.15
N CYS A 61 -0.15 3.93 4.70
CA CYS A 61 -0.20 3.70 6.15
C CYS A 61 1.11 4.15 6.83
N ALA A 62 2.26 3.77 6.27
CA ALA A 62 3.57 4.13 6.82
C ALA A 62 3.88 5.63 6.70
N LEU A 63 3.45 6.28 5.61
CA LEU A 63 3.72 7.71 5.39
C LEU A 63 2.71 8.63 6.07
N ALA A 64 1.49 8.18 6.32
CA ALA A 64 0.44 8.97 6.98
C ALA A 64 0.90 9.42 8.37
N GLY A 65 1.41 8.48 9.16
CA GLY A 65 1.79 8.74 10.54
C GLY A 65 0.67 9.30 11.40
N SER A 66 1.04 10.00 12.47
CA SER A 66 0.05 10.64 13.36
C SER A 66 -0.66 11.86 12.73
N SER A 67 -0.12 12.41 11.63
CA SER A 67 -0.67 13.64 11.02
C SER A 67 -1.52 13.39 9.78
N GLY A 68 -1.44 12.21 9.18
CA GLY A 68 -2.05 11.87 7.89
C GLY A 68 -1.42 12.58 6.68
N LEU A 69 -0.41 13.44 6.88
CA LEU A 69 0.04 14.37 5.84
C LEU A 69 1.13 13.82 4.91
N GLY A 70 1.88 12.80 5.33
CA GLY A 70 3.05 12.33 4.58
C GLY A 70 2.68 11.53 3.32
N ALA A 71 1.45 11.04 3.20
CA ALA A 71 0.99 10.33 2.00
C ALA A 71 0.51 11.28 0.86
N TYR A 72 0.35 12.58 1.14
CA TYR A 72 -0.11 13.54 0.14
C TYR A 72 1.01 14.01 -0.78
N ASP A 73 0.62 14.49 -1.97
CA ASP A 73 1.55 15.21 -2.84
C ASP A 73 2.08 16.48 -2.15
N GLU A 74 3.22 17.00 -2.63
CA GLU A 74 3.90 18.11 -1.97
C GLU A 74 3.01 19.36 -1.88
N ALA A 75 2.21 19.63 -2.91
CA ALA A 75 1.33 20.79 -2.94
C ALA A 75 0.22 20.70 -1.89
N SER A 76 -0.42 19.54 -1.76
CA SER A 76 -1.48 19.26 -0.79
C SER A 76 -0.91 19.24 0.63
N ARG A 77 0.27 18.64 0.83
CA ARG A 77 0.98 18.66 2.11
C ARG A 77 1.30 20.09 2.55
N LYS A 78 1.85 20.92 1.65
CA LYS A 78 2.14 22.34 1.93
C LYS A 78 0.88 23.10 2.31
N ARG A 79 -0.23 22.92 1.57
CA ARG A 79 -1.51 23.57 1.89
C ARG A 79 -2.00 23.19 3.30
N ARG A 80 -2.00 21.90 3.64
CA ARG A 80 -2.41 21.40 4.96
C ARG A 80 -1.52 21.92 6.08
N LEU A 81 -0.20 21.96 5.89
CA LEU A 81 0.74 22.51 6.86
C LEU A 81 0.54 24.02 7.07
N THR A 82 0.29 24.78 6.00
CA THR A 82 -0.01 26.21 6.09
C THR A 82 -1.31 26.45 6.89
N ALA A 83 -2.37 25.71 6.57
CA ALA A 83 -3.64 25.79 7.30
C ALA A 83 -3.47 25.43 8.79
N GLN A 84 -2.73 24.36 9.09
CA GLN A 84 -2.45 23.95 10.47
C GLN A 84 -1.66 25.02 11.24
N ARG A 85 -0.66 25.65 10.61
CA ARG A 85 0.12 26.75 11.22
C ARG A 85 -0.75 27.98 11.47
N ALA A 86 -1.58 28.37 10.50
CA ALA A 86 -2.49 29.49 10.63
C ALA A 86 -3.50 29.26 11.76
N HIS A 87 -4.07 28.05 11.85
CA HIS A 87 -5.00 27.69 12.93
C HIS A 87 -4.33 27.79 14.30
N ARG A 88 -3.13 27.20 14.47
CA ARG A 88 -2.38 27.28 15.74
C ARG A 88 -2.08 28.71 16.16
N GLU A 89 -1.71 29.56 15.22
CA GLU A 89 -1.43 30.97 15.50
C GLU A 89 -2.71 31.72 15.89
N ALA A 90 -3.81 31.53 15.16
CA ALA A 90 -5.10 32.15 15.47
C ALA A 90 -5.63 31.74 16.85
N VAL A 91 -5.51 30.47 17.21
CA VAL A 91 -5.84 29.98 18.56
C VAL A 91 -4.95 30.65 19.63
N ARG A 92 -3.65 30.80 19.35
CA ARG A 92 -2.70 31.45 20.27
C ARG A 92 -3.00 32.93 20.47
N THR A 93 -3.48 33.63 19.45
CA THR A 93 -3.80 35.06 19.51
C THR A 93 -5.26 35.35 19.91
N GLY A 94 -6.10 34.31 20.00
CA GLY A 94 -7.52 34.44 20.35
C GLY A 94 -8.41 34.90 19.18
N ASP A 95 -7.94 34.80 17.94
CA ASP A 95 -8.73 35.13 16.75
C ASP A 95 -9.59 33.94 16.32
N ALA A 96 -10.82 33.89 16.82
CA ALA A 96 -11.76 32.80 16.55
C ALA A 96 -12.15 32.70 15.06
N GLN A 97 -12.21 33.83 14.35
CA GLN A 97 -12.59 33.84 12.93
C GLN A 97 -11.47 33.24 12.08
N ALA A 98 -10.23 33.69 12.28
CA ALA A 98 -9.08 33.14 11.58
C ALA A 98 -8.86 31.66 11.92
N ALA A 99 -9.12 31.24 13.16
CA ALA A 99 -9.04 29.84 13.56
C ALA A 99 -10.05 28.96 12.79
N HIS A 100 -11.30 29.43 12.66
CA HIS A 100 -12.34 28.74 11.91
C HIS A 100 -12.02 28.67 10.41
N GLU A 101 -11.58 29.77 9.80
CA GLU A 101 -11.20 29.79 8.38
C GLU A 101 -10.03 28.84 8.07
N ALA A 102 -9.02 28.81 8.94
CA ALA A 102 -7.89 27.90 8.81
C ALA A 102 -8.31 26.43 9.00
N GLU A 103 -9.24 26.15 9.91
CA GLU A 103 -9.79 24.81 10.10
C GLU A 103 -10.60 24.36 8.86
N GLN A 104 -11.44 25.23 8.29
CA GLN A 104 -12.17 24.93 7.06
C GLN A 104 -11.22 24.66 5.89
N ALA A 105 -10.17 25.48 5.73
CA ALA A 105 -9.15 25.27 4.72
C ALA A 105 -8.36 23.97 4.94
N PHE A 106 -8.13 23.59 6.21
CA PHE A 106 -7.55 22.31 6.54
C PHE A 106 -8.52 21.19 6.14
N LEU A 107 -9.73 21.12 6.69
CA LEU A 107 -10.65 20.00 6.51
C LEU A 107 -11.12 19.81 5.05
N PHE A 108 -11.52 20.90 4.40
CA PHE A 108 -12.23 20.86 3.11
C PHE A 108 -11.39 21.38 1.93
N GLY A 109 -10.14 21.77 2.17
CA GLY A 109 -9.22 22.16 1.10
C GLY A 109 -8.91 20.99 0.16
N PRO A 110 -8.67 21.26 -1.15
CA PRO A 110 -8.38 20.22 -2.11
C PRO A 110 -7.10 19.48 -1.74
N VAL A 111 -7.18 18.16 -1.70
CA VAL A 111 -6.05 17.25 -1.43
C VAL A 111 -5.92 16.21 -2.52
N ARG A 112 -4.67 15.82 -2.76
CA ARG A 112 -4.31 14.74 -3.67
C ARG A 112 -3.30 13.85 -2.97
N LEU A 113 -3.54 12.54 -3.07
CA LEU A 113 -2.56 11.54 -2.70
C LEU A 113 -1.35 11.68 -3.64
N ALA A 114 -0.15 11.49 -3.09
CA ALA A 114 1.03 11.32 -3.93
C ALA A 114 0.81 10.10 -4.85
N ASN A 115 1.31 10.17 -6.08
CA ASN A 115 1.19 9.05 -7.00
C ASN A 115 2.07 7.87 -6.53
N PHE A 116 1.87 6.69 -7.11
CA PHE A 116 2.56 5.47 -6.68
C PHE A 116 4.09 5.61 -6.66
N GLY A 117 4.68 6.22 -7.69
CA GLY A 117 6.13 6.45 -7.76
C GLY A 117 6.63 7.46 -6.73
N GLU A 118 5.85 8.52 -6.46
CA GLU A 118 6.16 9.47 -5.38
C GLU A 118 6.11 8.80 -4.00
N LEU A 119 5.06 8.03 -3.71
CA LEU A 119 4.95 7.25 -2.46
C LEU A 119 6.14 6.31 -2.28
N TYR A 120 6.51 5.60 -3.35
CA TYR A 120 7.66 4.69 -3.34
C TYR A 120 8.98 5.44 -3.13
N GLY A 121 9.15 6.61 -3.74
CA GLY A 121 10.31 7.48 -3.46
C GLY A 121 10.35 7.96 -2.01
N HIS A 122 9.20 8.29 -1.43
CA HIS A 122 9.09 8.81 -0.07
C HIS A 122 9.49 7.80 1.02
N ILE A 123 9.20 6.51 0.85
CA ILE A 123 9.59 5.48 1.83
C ILE A 123 11.11 5.19 1.85
N LYS A 124 11.85 5.70 0.85
CA LYS A 124 13.30 5.48 0.68
C LYS A 124 14.16 6.64 1.21
N THR A 125 13.55 7.73 1.71
CA THR A 125 14.29 8.96 2.07
C THR A 125 13.91 9.52 3.43
N ARG A 126 14.90 10.13 4.08
CA ARG A 126 14.75 10.88 5.34
C ARG A 126 14.19 12.29 5.14
N ASP A 127 14.28 12.84 3.93
CA ASP A 127 13.86 14.21 3.63
C ASP A 127 12.34 14.37 3.49
N TRP A 128 11.61 13.25 3.58
CA TRP A 128 10.17 13.20 3.59
C TRP A 128 9.65 12.78 4.97
N PRO A 129 8.38 13.08 5.34
CA PRO A 129 7.73 12.61 6.58
C PRO A 129 7.60 11.08 6.76
N MET A 130 8.55 10.30 6.27
CA MET A 130 8.81 8.92 6.67
C MET A 130 9.47 8.90 8.05
N TYR A 131 10.42 9.79 8.36
CA TYR A 131 11.04 9.88 9.70
C TYR A 131 10.08 10.47 10.74
N GLN A 132 9.27 9.61 11.35
CA GLN A 132 8.23 10.01 12.30
C GLN A 132 8.57 9.64 13.74
N TYR A 133 9.29 8.52 13.91
CA TYR A 133 9.65 7.97 15.22
C TYR A 133 11.17 7.85 15.34
N GLY A 134 11.68 7.78 16.58
CA GLY A 134 13.12 7.69 16.83
C GLY A 134 13.80 6.43 16.29
N ASN A 135 13.02 5.43 15.87
CA ASN A 135 13.43 4.13 15.34
C ASN A 135 12.86 3.84 13.94
N THR A 136 12.45 4.86 13.18
CA THR A 136 12.04 4.69 11.77
C THR A 136 13.21 4.17 10.93
N ASN A 137 12.94 3.19 10.06
CA ASN A 137 13.84 2.75 9.00
C ASN A 137 13.33 3.17 7.60
N PHE A 138 14.22 3.10 6.61
CA PHE A 138 13.94 3.44 5.21
C PHE A 138 14.09 2.22 4.31
N TYR A 139 13.32 2.16 3.23
CA TYR A 139 13.40 1.04 2.31
C TYR A 139 14.68 1.15 1.46
N GLU A 140 15.55 0.15 1.58
CA GLU A 140 16.77 0.04 0.78
C GLU A 140 16.54 -0.95 -0.36
N ALA A 141 16.17 -0.42 -1.52
CA ALA A 141 15.90 -1.22 -2.71
C ALA A 141 17.18 -1.52 -3.49
N THR A 142 17.27 -2.73 -4.05
CA THR A 142 18.19 -3.02 -5.15
C THR A 142 17.68 -2.44 -6.47
N ASP A 143 18.56 -2.25 -7.45
CA ASP A 143 18.18 -1.82 -8.81
C ASP A 143 17.11 -2.73 -9.44
N ALA A 144 17.15 -4.02 -9.12
CA ALA A 144 16.19 -5.00 -9.61
C ALA A 144 14.80 -4.80 -9.00
N GLN A 145 14.73 -4.56 -7.69
CA GLN A 145 13.48 -4.23 -7.00
C GLN A 145 12.89 -2.91 -7.51
N ASP A 146 13.72 -1.88 -7.72
CA ASP A 146 13.26 -0.60 -8.29
C ASP A 146 12.61 -0.77 -9.67
N ARG A 147 13.23 -1.58 -10.54
CA ARG A 147 12.63 -1.93 -11.84
C ARG A 147 11.33 -2.71 -11.67
N CYS A 148 11.30 -3.74 -10.83
CA CYS A 148 10.08 -4.52 -10.59
C CYS A 148 8.92 -3.68 -10.08
N ILE A 149 9.17 -2.76 -9.15
CA ILE A 149 8.12 -1.90 -8.58
C ILE A 149 7.59 -0.92 -9.63
N THR A 150 8.47 -0.44 -10.52
CA THR A 150 8.08 0.37 -11.67
C THR A 150 7.21 -0.45 -12.64
N ASP A 151 7.65 -1.64 -13.03
CA ASP A 151 6.91 -2.53 -13.92
C ASP A 151 5.58 -2.98 -13.30
N LEU A 152 5.53 -3.22 -11.98
CA LEU A 152 4.29 -3.53 -11.26
C LEU A 152 3.25 -2.42 -11.45
N ASN A 153 3.67 -1.16 -11.34
CA ASN A 153 2.79 0.00 -11.55
C ASN A 153 2.33 0.12 -13.00
N ASP A 154 3.23 -0.07 -13.95
CA ASP A 154 2.92 0.07 -15.38
C ASP A 154 1.99 -1.04 -15.87
N VAL A 155 2.29 -2.30 -15.54
CA VAL A 155 1.44 -3.46 -15.86
C VAL A 155 0.08 -3.35 -15.20
N ARG A 156 0.01 -2.87 -13.95
CA ARG A 156 -1.28 -2.60 -13.29
C ARG A 156 -2.09 -1.54 -14.04
N ASN A 157 -1.44 -0.48 -14.51
CA ASN A 157 -2.10 0.58 -15.29
C ASN A 157 -2.66 0.04 -16.61
N GLU A 158 -1.92 -0.85 -17.30
CA GLU A 158 -2.41 -1.54 -18.49
C GLU A 158 -3.69 -2.34 -18.19
N PHE A 159 -3.76 -3.06 -17.07
CA PHE A 159 -4.94 -3.84 -16.70
C PHE A 159 -6.15 -3.00 -16.29
N ILE A 160 -5.95 -1.93 -15.51
CA ILE A 160 -7.07 -1.17 -14.90
C ILE A 160 -7.68 -0.14 -15.85
N HIS A 161 -6.92 0.33 -16.84
CA HIS A 161 -7.39 1.35 -17.78
C HIS A 161 -8.05 0.77 -19.04
N PHE A 162 -8.14 -0.57 -19.15
CA PHE A 162 -8.82 -1.28 -20.25
C PHE A 162 -8.43 -0.74 -21.63
N GLN A 163 -7.15 -0.44 -21.83
CA GLN A 163 -6.67 0.07 -23.11
C GLN A 163 -7.00 -0.95 -24.21
N PRO A 164 -7.49 -0.52 -25.39
CA PRO A 164 -7.91 -1.40 -26.47
C PRO A 164 -6.68 -1.95 -27.22
N ILE A 165 -5.83 -2.71 -26.52
CA ILE A 165 -4.61 -3.33 -27.03
C ILE A 165 -4.61 -4.83 -26.70
N ILE A 166 -4.09 -5.64 -27.61
CA ILE A 166 -3.79 -7.05 -27.29
C ILE A 166 -2.41 -7.08 -26.65
N ARG A 167 -2.37 -7.43 -25.37
CA ARG A 167 -1.13 -7.53 -24.60
C ARG A 167 -0.91 -8.98 -24.16
N GLY A 168 0.29 -9.49 -24.41
CA GLY A 168 0.76 -10.75 -23.88
C GLY A 168 1.88 -10.51 -22.88
N PHE A 169 1.90 -11.27 -21.80
CA PHE A 169 2.97 -11.25 -20.80
C PHE A 169 3.64 -12.62 -20.76
N ILE A 170 4.95 -12.62 -20.52
CA ILE A 170 5.68 -13.86 -20.25
C ILE A 170 5.45 -14.20 -18.78
N LEU A 171 4.82 -15.34 -18.51
CA LEU A 171 4.36 -15.72 -17.17
C LEU A 171 5.46 -15.69 -16.10
N ARG A 172 6.71 -15.99 -16.48
CA ARG A 172 7.86 -15.99 -15.56
C ARG A 172 8.18 -14.61 -14.97
N GLN A 173 7.68 -13.52 -15.58
CA GLN A 173 7.93 -12.15 -15.12
C GLN A 173 6.96 -11.69 -14.02
N LEU A 174 5.74 -12.24 -14.00
CA LEU A 174 4.68 -11.81 -13.09
C LEU A 174 4.98 -12.16 -11.61
N PRO A 175 5.56 -13.34 -11.30
CA PRO A 175 6.02 -13.64 -9.94
C PRO A 175 7.08 -12.67 -9.43
N ALA A 176 8.04 -12.24 -10.26
CA ALA A 176 9.13 -11.37 -9.84
C ALA A 176 8.61 -9.99 -9.39
N MET A 177 7.71 -9.38 -10.18
CA MET A 177 7.07 -8.10 -9.80
C MET A 177 6.26 -8.23 -8.51
N THR A 178 5.51 -9.34 -8.38
CA THR A 178 4.71 -9.60 -7.17
C THR A 178 5.61 -9.80 -5.95
N ALA A 179 6.71 -10.54 -6.09
CA ALA A 179 7.68 -10.76 -5.03
C ALA A 179 8.33 -9.45 -4.55
N ALA A 180 8.74 -8.58 -5.48
CA ALA A 180 9.28 -7.26 -5.12
C ALA A 180 8.24 -6.39 -4.38
N GLY A 181 6.96 -6.45 -4.80
CA GLY A 181 5.87 -5.81 -4.07
C GLY A 181 5.73 -6.34 -2.64
N LEU A 182 5.77 -7.66 -2.46
CA LEU A 182 5.72 -8.28 -1.13
C LEU A 182 6.96 -7.94 -0.28
N ASP A 183 8.14 -7.72 -0.87
CA ASP A 183 9.32 -7.25 -0.15
C ASP A 183 9.10 -5.84 0.43
N VAL A 184 8.51 -4.94 -0.35
CA VAL A 184 8.11 -3.60 0.13
C VAL A 184 7.11 -3.72 1.27
N VAL A 185 6.05 -4.53 1.09
CA VAL A 185 5.03 -4.74 2.13
C VAL A 185 5.65 -5.31 3.40
N GLN A 186 6.52 -6.31 3.29
CA GLN A 186 7.21 -6.92 4.43
C GLN A 186 8.04 -5.88 5.19
N PHE A 187 8.83 -5.08 4.48
CA PHE A 187 9.61 -4.02 5.09
C PHE A 187 8.71 -3.02 5.83
N LEU A 188 7.63 -2.57 5.20
CA LEU A 188 6.72 -1.61 5.81
C LEU A 188 6.02 -2.18 7.04
N LEU A 189 5.62 -3.45 6.98
CA LEU A 189 4.96 -4.17 8.06
C LEU A 189 5.88 -4.41 9.27
N ARG A 190 7.13 -4.85 9.04
CA ARG A 190 8.01 -5.38 10.10
C ARG A 190 9.15 -4.44 10.49
N ASP A 191 9.70 -3.70 9.53
CA ASP A 191 10.99 -3.04 9.69
C ASP A 191 10.87 -1.51 9.73
N SER A 192 9.84 -0.92 9.10
CA SER A 192 9.70 0.53 9.01
C SER A 192 9.41 1.23 10.34
N ASN A 193 8.78 0.52 11.28
CA ASN A 193 8.26 1.04 12.55
C ASN A 193 7.29 2.22 12.43
N ASN A 194 6.62 2.36 11.28
CA ASN A 194 5.82 3.56 10.97
C ASN A 194 4.31 3.34 10.91
N ILE A 195 3.83 2.09 10.87
CA ILE A 195 2.39 1.81 10.78
C ILE A 195 1.76 1.79 12.16
N LEU A 196 0.75 2.63 12.35
CA LEU A 196 -0.07 2.67 13.56
C LEU A 196 -1.32 1.81 13.40
N TRP A 197 -1.39 0.71 14.14
CA TRP A 197 -2.55 -0.18 14.15
C TRP A 197 -3.60 0.32 15.15
N ALA A 198 -4.43 1.28 14.73
CA ALA A 198 -5.38 1.97 15.61
C ALA A 198 -6.75 1.28 15.76
N HIS A 199 -6.93 0.06 15.24
CA HIS A 199 -8.24 -0.61 15.22
C HIS A 199 -8.42 -1.54 16.43
N GLU A 200 -9.03 -1.02 17.48
CA GLU A 200 -9.40 -1.82 18.66
C GLU A 200 -10.29 -3.01 18.26
N GLY A 201 -9.88 -4.22 18.64
CA GLY A 201 -10.64 -5.45 18.41
C GLY A 201 -10.48 -6.09 17.03
N GLU A 202 -9.78 -5.46 16.08
CA GLU A 202 -9.46 -6.07 14.78
C GLU A 202 -7.97 -6.40 14.67
N PRO A 203 -7.58 -7.68 14.53
CA PRO A 203 -6.18 -8.09 14.48
C PRO A 203 -5.58 -7.85 13.08
N LEU A 204 -5.61 -6.62 12.59
CA LEU A 204 -5.16 -6.27 11.23
C LEU A 204 -3.69 -6.58 10.99
N HIS A 205 -2.84 -6.37 11.99
CA HIS A 205 -1.43 -6.75 11.91
C HIS A 205 -1.27 -8.26 11.69
N ASP A 206 -1.95 -9.08 12.50
CA ASP A 206 -1.85 -10.55 12.38
C ASP A 206 -2.44 -11.06 11.07
N ARG A 207 -3.51 -10.43 10.59
CA ARG A 207 -4.08 -10.70 9.26
C ARG A 207 -3.11 -10.36 8.14
N ALA A 208 -2.43 -9.21 8.23
CA ALA A 208 -1.41 -8.82 7.26
C ALA A 208 -0.24 -9.81 7.24
N GLU A 209 0.23 -10.23 8.42
CA GLU A 209 1.30 -11.21 8.57
C GLU A 209 0.92 -12.58 7.96
N ALA A 210 -0.29 -13.06 8.26
CA ALA A 210 -0.81 -14.31 7.69
C ALA A 210 -0.93 -14.22 6.16
N ALA A 211 -1.53 -13.13 5.65
CA ALA A 211 -1.69 -12.93 4.21
C ALA A 211 -0.34 -12.79 3.47
N LEU A 212 0.65 -12.13 4.07
CA LEU A 212 2.00 -12.03 3.52
C LEU A 212 2.66 -13.41 3.45
N ALA A 213 2.55 -14.22 4.50
CA ALA A 213 3.08 -15.58 4.55
C ALA A 213 2.43 -16.47 3.47
N ASP A 214 1.10 -16.43 3.38
CA ASP A 214 0.34 -17.18 2.38
C ASP A 214 0.73 -16.76 0.96
N ALA A 215 0.79 -15.46 0.67
CA ALA A 215 1.18 -14.94 -0.64
C ALA A 215 2.59 -15.41 -1.04
N ARG A 216 3.56 -15.40 -0.11
CA ARG A 216 4.92 -15.89 -0.37
C ARG A 216 4.95 -17.40 -0.61
N GLN A 217 4.17 -18.18 0.15
CA GLN A 217 4.06 -19.62 -0.07
C GLN A 217 3.51 -19.92 -1.46
N GLN A 218 2.43 -19.25 -1.87
CA GLN A 218 1.85 -19.45 -3.20
C GLN A 218 2.82 -19.06 -4.32
N LEU A 219 3.54 -17.94 -4.17
CA LEU A 219 4.57 -17.54 -5.13
C LEU A 219 5.70 -18.57 -5.27
N ALA A 220 6.15 -19.19 -4.17
CA ALA A 220 7.15 -20.24 -4.22
C ALA A 220 6.67 -21.42 -5.09
N THR A 221 5.44 -21.91 -4.84
CA THR A 221 4.83 -22.98 -5.64
C THR A 221 4.67 -22.60 -7.12
N ILE A 222 4.26 -21.35 -7.40
CA ILE A 222 4.13 -20.86 -8.78
C ILE A 222 5.49 -20.78 -9.48
N ASN A 223 6.52 -20.30 -8.79
CA ASN A 223 7.88 -20.22 -9.32
C ASN A 223 8.42 -21.60 -9.70
N GLU A 224 8.23 -22.61 -8.84
CA GLU A 224 8.58 -23.99 -9.16
C GLU A 224 7.86 -24.49 -10.42
N ARG A 225 6.56 -24.18 -10.55
CA ARG A 225 5.77 -24.55 -11.72
C ARG A 225 6.25 -23.86 -13.00
N TYR A 226 6.71 -22.61 -12.88
CA TYR A 226 7.14 -21.79 -14.01
C TYR A 226 8.63 -21.93 -14.35
N ALA A 227 9.42 -22.64 -13.54
CA ALA A 227 10.86 -22.80 -13.73
C ALA A 227 11.25 -23.39 -15.09
N GLY A 228 10.39 -24.23 -15.68
CA GLY A 228 10.61 -24.83 -17.01
C GLY A 228 10.16 -23.97 -18.20
N LEU A 229 9.61 -22.77 -17.97
CA LEU A 229 9.17 -21.88 -19.04
C LEU A 229 10.34 -21.09 -19.65
N TYR A 230 10.21 -20.76 -20.93
CA TYR A 230 11.26 -20.04 -21.67
C TYR A 230 11.59 -18.69 -21.01
N PRO A 231 12.88 -18.36 -20.78
CA PRO A 231 13.26 -17.06 -20.25
C PRO A 231 12.95 -15.95 -21.27
N PRO A 232 12.46 -14.79 -20.82
CA PRO A 232 12.18 -13.68 -21.73
C PRO A 232 13.47 -13.15 -22.39
N ALA A 233 13.38 -12.70 -23.63
CA ALA A 233 14.48 -12.00 -24.31
C ALA A 233 14.76 -10.62 -23.70
N GLU A 234 13.73 -10.00 -23.13
CA GLU A 234 13.83 -8.77 -22.32
C GLU A 234 12.92 -8.95 -21.09
N PRO A 235 13.47 -9.33 -19.92
CA PRO A 235 12.68 -9.48 -18.70
C PRO A 235 12.17 -8.15 -18.18
N LEU A 236 10.86 -8.07 -17.89
CA LEU A 236 10.36 -7.17 -16.84
C LEU A 236 11.15 -7.47 -15.55
N CYS A 237 11.41 -6.44 -14.74
CA CYS A 237 12.36 -6.38 -13.63
C CYS A 237 13.86 -6.39 -14.01
N GLY A 238 14.19 -6.55 -15.29
CA GLY A 238 15.56 -6.79 -15.74
C GLY A 238 16.06 -8.20 -15.40
N TRP A 239 17.31 -8.50 -15.79
CA TRP A 239 17.88 -9.86 -15.75
C TRP A 239 18.26 -10.37 -14.34
N ALA A 240 18.26 -9.50 -13.34
CA ALA A 240 18.85 -9.78 -12.03
C ALA A 240 18.00 -10.66 -11.09
N LEU A 241 16.77 -11.03 -11.48
CA LEU A 241 15.88 -11.93 -10.72
C LEU A 241 15.58 -13.24 -11.48
N ALA A 242 16.35 -13.53 -12.53
CA ALA A 242 16.13 -14.71 -13.38
C ALA A 242 16.86 -15.97 -12.89
N ASP A 243 17.60 -15.87 -11.78
CA ASP A 243 18.39 -16.96 -11.16
C ASP A 243 17.82 -17.37 -9.81
#